data_AF-X1Q043-F1
#
_entry.id   AF-X1Q043-F1
#
_cell.length_a   1.000
_cell.length_b   1.000
_cell.length_c   1.000
_cell.angle_alpha   90.00
_cell.angle_beta   90.00
_cell.angle_gamma   90.00
#
_symmetry.space_group_name_H-M   'P 1'
#
loop_
_entity.id
_entity.type
_entity.pdbx_description
1 polymer ?
#
loop_
_entity_poly.entity_id
_entity_poly.type
_entity_poly.pdbx_seq_one_letter_code
_entity_poly.pdbx_strand_id
1 'polypeptide(L)'
;PLECIKYDLPFLVEPKSYPIGDEINNPQEFAALKEQLVIKTARDITTLPIDVLKAEFPADLRYKKDKPELIDLCHQLDMSSQVPWVILSGGVDFELFCQQVEIACQAGASGFLGGRAIWQEAMYIDDTRERVHYLSTVGADRLKRLTEIASKYAVPWYKKLGISAHELAQTSERWYKEY
;
A
#
# COMPACT_ATOMS: atom_id res chain seq x y z
N PRO A 1 7.45 8.69 -16.20
CA PRO A 1 8.45 9.46 -15.43
C PRO A 1 8.76 10.88 -15.96
N LEU A 2 9.10 11.04 -17.26
CA LEU A 2 9.53 12.34 -17.80
C LEU A 2 8.49 13.46 -17.67
N GLU A 3 7.19 13.15 -17.77
CA GLU A 3 6.13 14.14 -17.56
C GLU A 3 6.03 14.58 -16.10
N CYS A 4 6.05 13.64 -15.15
CA CYS A 4 6.05 13.94 -13.71
C CYS A 4 7.21 14.85 -13.32
N ILE A 5 8.42 14.58 -13.84
CA ILE A 5 9.60 15.44 -13.65
C ILE A 5 9.38 16.82 -14.26
N LYS A 6 8.84 16.90 -15.49
CA LYS A 6 8.57 18.17 -16.19
C LYS A 6 7.60 19.07 -15.42
N TYR A 7 6.63 18.48 -14.74
CA TYR A 7 5.58 19.19 -14.00
C TYR A 7 5.80 19.23 -12.49
N ASP A 8 6.93 18.72 -12.01
CA ASP A 8 7.28 18.64 -10.60
C ASP A 8 6.19 17.97 -9.74
N LEU A 9 5.70 16.82 -10.22
CA LEU A 9 4.68 16.02 -9.57
C LEU A 9 5.26 14.67 -9.11
N PRO A 10 4.96 14.21 -7.88
CA PRO A 10 5.36 12.88 -7.44
C PRO A 10 4.77 11.77 -8.33
N PHE A 11 5.62 10.87 -8.79
CA PHE A 11 5.25 9.72 -9.60
C PHE A 11 5.10 8.46 -8.74
N LEU A 12 3.86 8.13 -8.41
CA LEU A 12 3.51 6.89 -7.72
C LEU A 12 3.15 5.79 -8.74
N VAL A 13 3.74 4.61 -8.59
CA VAL A 13 3.48 3.47 -9.47
C VAL A 13 2.87 2.30 -8.72
N GLU A 14 1.77 1.76 -9.25
CA GLU A 14 1.04 0.60 -8.74
C GLU A 14 1.14 -0.58 -9.71
N PRO A 15 2.17 -1.43 -9.61
CA PRO A 15 2.20 -2.65 -10.37
C PRO A 15 1.26 -3.70 -9.76
N LYS A 16 0.66 -4.52 -10.62
CA LYS A 16 -0.30 -5.56 -10.24
C LYS A 16 0.06 -6.87 -10.93
N SER A 17 0.29 -7.91 -10.13
CA SER A 17 0.40 -9.28 -10.60
C SER A 17 -0.96 -9.81 -11.02
N TYR A 18 -0.97 -10.65 -12.06
CA TYR A 18 -2.16 -11.35 -12.54
C TYR A 18 -1.75 -12.72 -13.08
N PRO A 19 -2.60 -13.75 -12.95
CA PRO A 19 -2.29 -15.08 -13.44
C PRO A 19 -2.32 -15.14 -14.96
N ILE A 20 -1.46 -15.98 -15.55
CA ILE A 20 -1.43 -16.25 -16.99
C ILE A 20 -1.49 -17.75 -17.30
N GLY A 21 -2.06 -18.13 -18.44
CA GLY A 21 -2.13 -19.53 -18.86
C GLY A 21 -2.86 -20.41 -17.85
N ASP A 22 -2.23 -21.51 -17.44
CA ASP A 22 -2.81 -22.49 -16.52
C ASP A 22 -3.02 -21.94 -15.09
N GLU A 23 -2.27 -20.89 -14.70
CA GLU A 23 -2.41 -20.22 -13.39
C GLU A 23 -3.83 -19.64 -13.19
N ILE A 24 -4.52 -19.30 -14.28
CA ILE A 24 -5.87 -18.69 -14.24
C ILE A 24 -6.87 -19.63 -13.54
N ASN A 25 -6.73 -20.94 -13.75
CA ASN A 25 -7.59 -21.95 -13.16
C ASN A 25 -6.98 -22.59 -11.91
N ASN A 26 -5.78 -22.15 -11.50
CA ASN A 26 -5.06 -22.68 -10.34
C ASN A 26 -4.66 -21.55 -9.35
N PRO A 27 -5.61 -21.04 -8.56
CA PRO A 27 -5.37 -19.91 -7.67
C PRO A 27 -4.36 -20.22 -6.55
N GLN A 28 -4.21 -21.49 -6.17
CA GLN A 28 -3.21 -21.90 -5.18
C GLN A 28 -1.79 -21.81 -5.75
N GLU A 29 -1.59 -22.21 -7.00
CA GLU A 29 -0.31 -22.07 -7.70
C GLU A 29 0.07 -20.60 -7.88
N PHE A 30 -0.87 -19.77 -8.34
CA PHE A 30 -0.62 -18.32 -8.44
C PHE A 30 -0.30 -17.70 -7.07
N ALA A 31 -0.98 -18.12 -6.00
CA ALA A 31 -0.70 -17.65 -4.65
C ALA A 31 0.72 -18.03 -4.18
N ALA A 32 1.23 -19.20 -4.56
CA ALA A 32 2.60 -19.61 -4.27
C ALA A 32 3.65 -18.80 -5.03
N LEU A 33 3.34 -18.36 -6.26
CA LEU A 33 4.21 -17.50 -7.07
C LEU A 33 4.18 -16.04 -6.63
N LYS A 34 3.07 -15.59 -6.03
CA LYS A 34 2.83 -14.18 -5.67
C LYS A 34 3.95 -13.56 -4.84
N GLU A 35 4.51 -14.32 -3.92
CA GLU A 35 5.63 -13.90 -3.06
C GLU A 35 6.80 -13.37 -3.89
N GLN A 36 7.30 -14.20 -4.80
CA GLN A 36 8.43 -13.86 -5.66
C GLN A 36 8.06 -12.80 -6.69
N LEU A 37 6.83 -12.85 -7.24
CA LEU A 37 6.36 -11.88 -8.22
C LEU A 37 6.35 -10.46 -7.64
N VAL A 38 5.78 -10.27 -6.46
CA VAL A 38 5.69 -8.94 -5.82
C VAL A 38 7.08 -8.39 -5.47
N ILE A 39 7.95 -9.22 -4.89
CA ILE A 39 9.31 -8.81 -4.50
C ILE A 39 10.16 -8.46 -5.74
N LYS A 40 10.13 -9.31 -6.78
CA LYS A 40 10.86 -9.05 -8.03
C LYS A 40 10.34 -7.80 -8.73
N THR A 41 9.02 -7.62 -8.76
CA THR A 41 8.39 -6.44 -9.34
C THR A 41 8.84 -5.17 -8.63
N ALA A 42 8.92 -5.16 -7.30
CA ALA A 42 9.46 -4.03 -6.54
C ALA A 42 10.91 -3.74 -6.92
N ARG A 43 11.76 -4.77 -7.02
CA ARG A 43 13.15 -4.62 -7.47
C ARG A 43 13.25 -3.98 -8.84
N ASP A 44 12.47 -4.46 -9.80
CA ASP A 44 12.57 -4.01 -11.19
C ASP A 44 11.96 -2.61 -11.37
N ILE A 45 10.75 -2.38 -10.84
CA ILE A 45 10.02 -1.11 -11.01
C ILE A 45 10.70 0.06 -10.30
N THR A 46 11.30 -0.18 -9.13
CA THR A 46 11.93 0.90 -8.35
C THR A 46 13.31 1.31 -8.87
N THR A 47 13.83 0.65 -9.91
CA THR A 47 14.98 1.16 -10.70
C THR A 47 14.58 2.27 -11.66
N LEU A 48 13.29 2.38 -11.99
CA LEU A 48 12.75 3.49 -12.76
C LEU A 48 12.66 4.72 -11.86
N PRO A 49 12.73 5.94 -12.40
CA PRO A 49 12.63 7.17 -11.62
C PRO A 49 11.16 7.42 -11.21
N ILE A 50 10.71 6.65 -10.23
CA ILE A 50 9.44 6.76 -9.53
C ILE A 50 9.72 7.28 -8.11
N ASP A 51 8.73 7.90 -7.47
CA ASP A 51 8.91 8.47 -6.12
C ASP A 51 8.36 7.55 -5.03
N VAL A 52 7.28 6.82 -5.32
CA VAL A 52 6.61 5.93 -4.37
C VAL A 52 6.13 4.66 -5.06
N LEU A 53 6.43 3.51 -4.45
CA LEU A 53 5.86 2.23 -4.87
C LEU A 53 4.56 1.95 -4.10
N LYS A 54 3.46 1.72 -4.83
CA LYS A 54 2.23 1.16 -4.24
C LYS A 54 2.21 -0.34 -4.49
N ALA A 55 2.62 -1.11 -3.49
CA ALA A 55 2.86 -2.55 -3.60
C ALA A 55 1.65 -3.38 -3.13
N GLU A 56 1.47 -4.55 -3.76
CA GLU A 56 0.62 -5.61 -3.23
C GLU A 56 1.19 -6.21 -1.94
N PHE A 57 0.33 -6.82 -1.12
CA PHE A 57 0.82 -7.71 -0.06
C PHE A 57 1.49 -8.93 -0.69
N PRO A 58 2.73 -9.27 -0.29
CA PRO A 58 3.54 -10.31 -0.95
C PRO A 58 3.06 -11.73 -0.61
N ALA A 59 1.82 -11.92 -0.20
CA ALA A 59 1.25 -13.23 0.10
C ALA A 59 -0.28 -13.20 -0.03
N ASP A 60 -0.87 -14.38 -0.14
CA ASP A 60 -2.31 -14.57 -0.03
C ASP A 60 -2.65 -15.24 1.31
N LEU A 61 -3.34 -14.49 2.17
CA LEU A 61 -3.64 -14.93 3.55
C LEU A 61 -4.67 -16.07 3.61
N ARG A 62 -5.29 -16.45 2.49
CA ARG A 62 -6.08 -17.68 2.39
C ARG A 62 -5.20 -18.93 2.49
N TYR A 63 -3.97 -18.85 1.98
CA TYR A 63 -3.04 -19.98 1.87
C TYR A 63 -1.83 -19.88 2.82
N LYS A 64 -1.42 -18.67 3.22
CA LYS A 64 -0.29 -18.45 4.16
C LYS A 64 -0.69 -17.55 5.31
N LYS A 65 -0.61 -18.07 6.54
CA LYS A 65 -1.09 -17.38 7.75
C LYS A 65 -0.04 -17.16 8.83
N ASP A 66 1.14 -17.78 8.69
CA ASP A 66 2.21 -17.65 9.67
C ASP A 66 2.73 -16.20 9.71
N LYS A 67 2.51 -15.51 10.83
CA LYS A 67 2.83 -14.07 10.94
C LYS A 67 4.34 -13.80 10.78
N PRO A 68 5.26 -14.57 11.41
CA PRO A 68 6.69 -14.45 11.15
C PRO A 68 7.07 -14.55 9.66
N GLU A 69 6.56 -15.54 8.94
CA GLU A 69 6.81 -15.67 7.49
C GLU A 69 6.28 -14.47 6.70
N LEU A 70 5.09 -13.96 7.04
CA LEU A 70 4.50 -12.79 6.37
C LEU A 70 5.32 -11.51 6.63
N ILE A 71 5.87 -11.34 7.83
CA ILE A 71 6.77 -10.23 8.17
C ILE A 71 8.07 -10.34 7.37
N ASP A 72 8.66 -11.53 7.27
CA ASP A 72 9.88 -11.75 6.50
C ASP A 72 9.68 -11.43 5.00
N LEU A 73 8.57 -11.84 4.41
CA LEU A 73 8.22 -11.50 3.03
C LEU A 73 8.10 -9.98 2.81
N CYS A 74 7.46 -9.26 3.75
CA CYS A 74 7.40 -7.80 3.69
C CYS A 74 8.77 -7.14 3.89
N HIS A 75 9.66 -7.73 4.70
CA HIS A 75 11.04 -7.25 4.85
C HIS A 75 11.84 -7.46 3.55
N GLN A 76 11.70 -8.59 2.88
CA GLN A 76 12.33 -8.83 1.58
C GLN A 76 11.81 -7.86 0.51
N LEU A 77 10.51 -7.54 0.55
CA LEU A 77 9.91 -6.49 -0.29
C LEU A 77 10.53 -5.12 0.01
N ASP A 78 10.64 -4.74 1.30
CA ASP A 78 11.28 -3.49 1.69
C ASP A 78 12.72 -3.43 1.18
N MET A 79 13.53 -4.46 1.43
CA MET A 79 14.93 -4.52 0.97
C MET A 79 15.07 -4.48 -0.55
N SER A 80 14.05 -4.90 -1.30
CA SER A 80 14.05 -4.88 -2.76
C SER A 80 13.61 -3.53 -3.35
N SER A 81 12.87 -2.71 -2.60
CA SER A 81 12.43 -1.38 -3.05
C SER A 81 13.51 -0.32 -2.84
N GLN A 82 13.85 0.44 -3.87
CA GLN A 82 14.79 1.58 -3.77
C GLN A 82 14.13 2.88 -3.29
N VAL A 83 12.79 2.91 -3.28
CA VAL A 83 11.97 4.08 -2.92
C VAL A 83 11.03 3.71 -1.77
N PRO A 84 10.46 4.68 -1.03
CA PRO A 84 9.43 4.37 -0.04
C PRO A 84 8.25 3.66 -0.69
N TRP A 85 7.62 2.77 0.08
CA TRP A 85 6.49 1.98 -0.41
C TRP A 85 5.32 2.00 0.55
N VAL A 86 4.13 1.84 0.00
CA VAL A 86 2.87 1.75 0.73
C VAL A 86 2.09 0.52 0.26
N ILE A 87 1.37 -0.11 1.18
CA ILE A 87 0.58 -1.30 0.88
C ILE A 87 -0.79 -0.93 0.27
N LEU A 88 -1.19 -1.60 -0.80
CA LEU A 88 -2.54 -1.52 -1.36
C LEU A 88 -3.47 -2.58 -0.75
N SER A 89 -4.77 -2.29 -0.69
CA SER A 89 -5.73 -3.22 -0.07
C SER A 89 -6.11 -4.43 -0.93
N GLY A 90 -5.94 -4.36 -2.25
CA GLY A 90 -6.22 -5.49 -3.14
C GLY A 90 -7.69 -5.93 -3.21
N GLY A 91 -8.59 -5.26 -2.49
CA GLY A 91 -9.99 -5.64 -2.36
C GLY A 91 -10.28 -6.68 -1.27
N VAL A 92 -9.35 -6.91 -0.33
CA VAL A 92 -9.65 -7.73 0.86
C VAL A 92 -10.64 -7.01 1.80
N ASP A 93 -11.21 -7.75 2.74
CA ASP A 93 -12.03 -7.15 3.79
C ASP A 93 -11.22 -6.25 4.74
N PHE A 94 -11.93 -5.43 5.51
CA PHE A 94 -11.31 -4.41 6.34
C PHE A 94 -10.39 -4.97 7.44
N GLU A 95 -10.77 -6.08 8.09
CA GLU A 95 -9.99 -6.65 9.18
C GLU A 95 -8.70 -7.29 8.66
N LEU A 96 -8.80 -7.98 7.52
CA LEU A 96 -7.63 -8.52 6.83
C LEU A 96 -6.69 -7.40 6.36
N PHE A 97 -7.25 -6.29 5.87
CA PHE A 97 -6.44 -5.13 5.48
C PHE A 97 -5.74 -4.49 6.69
N CYS A 98 -6.40 -4.38 7.85
CA CYS A 98 -5.75 -3.92 9.09
C CYS A 98 -4.52 -4.80 9.43
N GLN A 99 -4.67 -6.12 9.35
CA GLN A 99 -3.58 -7.06 9.60
C GLN A 99 -2.43 -6.88 8.60
N GLN A 100 -2.75 -6.71 7.31
CA GLN A 100 -1.75 -6.47 6.27
C GLN A 100 -1.01 -5.15 6.47
N VAL A 101 -1.71 -4.07 6.84
CA VAL A 101 -1.09 -2.76 7.12
C VAL A 101 -0.15 -2.86 8.31
N GLU A 102 -0.56 -3.53 9.40
CA GLU A 102 0.32 -3.73 10.56
C GLU A 102 1.61 -4.47 10.18
N ILE A 103 1.49 -5.61 9.49
CA ILE A 103 2.64 -6.44 9.09
C ILE A 103 3.56 -5.67 8.13
N ALA A 104 3.00 -5.02 7.12
CA ALA A 104 3.76 -4.25 6.13
C ALA A 104 4.52 -3.08 6.79
N CYS A 105 3.87 -2.34 7.69
CA CYS A 105 4.48 -1.21 8.39
C CYS A 105 5.61 -1.67 9.32
N GLN A 106 5.41 -2.74 10.09
CA GLN A 106 6.46 -3.33 10.94
C GLN A 106 7.69 -3.75 10.14
N ALA A 107 7.51 -4.11 8.87
CA ALA A 107 8.57 -4.58 7.99
C ALA A 107 9.24 -3.49 7.14
N GLY A 108 8.79 -2.23 7.22
CA GLY A 108 9.43 -1.10 6.53
C GLY A 108 8.51 -0.22 5.68
N ALA A 109 7.24 -0.59 5.48
CA ALA A 109 6.32 0.24 4.70
C ALA A 109 6.10 1.62 5.35
N SER A 110 5.91 2.62 4.51
CA SER A 110 5.61 4.00 4.92
C SER A 110 4.12 4.29 5.10
N GLY A 111 3.28 3.25 5.07
CA GLY A 111 1.85 3.36 5.30
C GLY A 111 1.05 2.54 4.28
N PHE A 112 -0.12 3.06 3.92
CA PHE A 112 -1.09 2.35 3.08
C PHE A 112 -1.76 3.28 2.07
N LEU A 113 -2.22 2.70 0.96
CA LEU A 113 -3.16 3.31 0.03
C LEU A 113 -4.34 2.36 -0.16
N GLY A 114 -5.32 2.50 0.74
CA GLY A 114 -6.52 1.69 0.80
C GLY A 114 -7.70 2.33 0.05
N GLY A 115 -8.46 1.51 -0.67
CA GLY A 115 -9.71 1.91 -1.31
C GLY A 115 -10.85 1.03 -0.84
N ARG A 116 -11.17 0.01 -1.63
CA ARG A 116 -12.31 -0.91 -1.42
C ARG A 116 -12.45 -1.46 0.00
N ALA A 117 -11.36 -1.89 0.65
CA ALA A 117 -11.39 -2.36 2.03
C ALA A 117 -11.96 -1.35 3.05
N ILE A 118 -11.98 -0.05 2.71
CA ILE A 118 -12.51 1.02 3.57
C ILE A 118 -14.00 1.25 3.29
N TRP A 119 -14.42 1.28 2.02
CA TRP A 119 -15.72 1.84 1.62
C TRP A 119 -16.57 0.97 0.68
N GLN A 120 -16.12 -0.21 0.24
CA GLN A 120 -16.81 -0.99 -0.80
C GLN A 120 -18.26 -1.33 -0.44
N GLU A 121 -18.57 -1.55 0.84
CA GLU A 121 -19.91 -1.89 1.29
C GLU A 121 -20.91 -0.76 1.03
N ALA A 122 -20.46 0.49 1.00
CA ALA A 122 -21.29 1.64 0.65
C ALA A 122 -21.85 1.55 -0.79
N MET A 123 -21.21 0.79 -1.67
CA MET A 123 -21.68 0.60 -3.05
C MET A 123 -22.92 -0.29 -3.13
N TYR A 124 -23.22 -1.06 -2.07
CA TYR A 124 -24.41 -1.91 -1.99
C TYR A 124 -25.57 -1.26 -1.21
N ILE A 125 -25.40 -0.02 -0.74
CA ILE A 125 -26.45 0.72 -0.02
C ILE A 125 -27.21 1.58 -1.04
N ASP A 126 -28.45 1.24 -1.35
CA ASP A 126 -29.24 1.96 -2.37
C ASP A 126 -29.68 3.35 -1.90
N ASP A 127 -30.07 3.50 -0.63
CA ASP A 127 -30.48 4.79 -0.10
C ASP A 127 -29.28 5.73 0.06
N THR A 128 -29.40 6.93 -0.52
CA THR A 128 -28.29 7.90 -0.53
C THR A 128 -27.97 8.44 0.86
N ARG A 129 -28.97 8.61 1.74
CA ARG A 129 -28.73 9.13 3.09
C ARG A 129 -28.04 8.08 3.95
N GLU A 130 -28.46 6.82 3.86
CA GLU A 130 -27.80 5.70 4.52
C GLU A 130 -26.37 5.50 4.00
N ARG A 131 -26.15 5.63 2.68
CA ARG A 131 -24.81 5.55 2.10
C ARG A 131 -23.88 6.64 2.63
N VAL A 132 -24.36 7.89 2.66
CA VAL A 132 -23.60 9.02 3.23
C VAL A 132 -23.34 8.81 4.72
N HIS A 133 -24.33 8.30 5.47
CA HIS A 133 -24.17 7.98 6.88
C HIS A 133 -23.12 6.89 7.11
N TYR A 134 -23.13 5.82 6.31
CA TYR A 134 -22.12 4.77 6.38
C TYR A 134 -20.71 5.31 6.10
N LEU A 135 -20.54 6.15 5.07
CA LEU A 135 -19.24 6.73 4.74
C LEU A 135 -18.75 7.68 5.84
N SER A 136 -19.63 8.49 6.43
CA SER A 136 -19.27 9.44 7.49
C SER A 136 -19.07 8.81 8.87
N THR A 137 -19.52 7.57 9.07
CA THR A 137 -19.32 6.79 10.30
C THR A 137 -18.34 5.65 10.07
N VAL A 138 -18.79 4.51 9.55
CA VAL A 138 -17.98 3.30 9.35
C VAL A 138 -16.77 3.57 8.46
N GLY A 139 -16.94 4.25 7.33
CA GLY A 139 -15.83 4.58 6.43
C GLY A 139 -14.78 5.48 7.11
N ALA A 140 -15.23 6.51 7.81
CA ALA A 140 -14.36 7.42 8.56
C ALA A 140 -13.62 6.70 9.71
N ASP A 141 -14.31 5.86 10.48
CA ASP A 141 -13.72 5.13 11.61
C ASP A 141 -12.70 4.08 11.14
N ARG A 142 -12.96 3.43 10.00
CA ARG A 142 -12.00 2.54 9.33
C ARG A 142 -10.72 3.28 8.94
N LEU A 143 -10.84 4.48 8.36
CA LEU A 143 -9.68 5.29 8.01
C LEU A 143 -8.89 5.73 9.26
N LYS A 144 -9.58 6.11 10.35
CA LYS A 144 -8.93 6.45 11.63
C LYS A 144 -8.12 5.27 12.16
N ARG A 145 -8.73 4.07 12.21
CA ARG A 145 -8.05 2.86 12.69
C ARG A 145 -6.82 2.50 11.86
N LEU A 146 -6.89 2.58 10.53
CA LEU A 146 -5.72 2.36 9.68
C LEU A 146 -4.64 3.43 9.89
N THR A 147 -5.04 4.69 10.10
CA THR A 147 -4.14 5.79 10.43
C THR A 147 -3.43 5.56 11.76
N GLU A 148 -4.12 5.05 12.78
CA GLU A 148 -3.54 4.69 14.07
C GLU A 148 -2.50 3.57 13.95
N ILE A 149 -2.80 2.52 13.17
CA ILE A 149 -1.85 1.43 12.89
C ILE A 149 -0.61 1.98 12.19
N ALA A 150 -0.79 2.76 11.12
CA ALA A 150 0.32 3.35 10.39
C ALA A 150 1.13 4.32 11.25
N SER A 151 0.48 5.16 12.07
CA SER A 151 1.17 6.09 12.97
C SER A 151 2.02 5.36 14.01
N LYS A 152 1.60 4.16 14.42
CA LYS A 152 2.31 3.35 15.40
C LYS A 152 3.51 2.59 14.81
N TYR A 153 3.37 2.06 13.60
CA TYR A 153 4.33 1.08 13.06
C TYR A 153 5.04 1.50 11.78
N ALA A 154 4.50 2.45 11.00
CA ALA A 154 5.06 2.79 9.69
C ALA A 154 6.40 3.49 9.82
N VAL A 155 7.25 3.31 8.81
CA VAL A 155 8.53 3.98 8.72
C VAL A 155 8.36 5.29 7.93
N PRO A 156 8.75 6.46 8.48
CA PRO A 156 8.68 7.71 7.74
C PRO A 156 9.41 7.61 6.39
N TRP A 157 8.74 8.01 5.30
CA TRP A 157 9.19 7.80 3.91
C TRP A 157 10.62 8.29 3.65
N TYR A 158 11.01 9.42 4.24
CA TYR A 158 12.32 10.02 4.06
C TYR A 158 13.47 9.15 4.57
N LYS A 159 13.22 8.26 5.54
CA LYS A 159 14.23 7.32 6.03
C LYS A 159 14.68 6.35 4.95
N LYS A 160 13.78 5.97 4.03
CA LYS A 160 14.12 5.09 2.91
C LYS A 160 15.14 5.73 1.96
N LEU A 161 15.11 7.06 1.87
CA LEU A 161 16.02 7.87 1.06
C LEU A 161 17.29 8.27 1.81
N GLY A 162 17.46 7.83 3.07
CA GLY A 162 18.60 8.23 3.91
C GLY A 162 18.55 9.69 4.36
N ILE A 163 17.41 10.36 4.21
CA ILE A 163 17.19 11.76 4.59
C ILE A 163 16.71 11.80 6.04
N SER A 164 16.99 12.89 6.74
CA SER A 164 16.47 13.16 8.08
C SER A 164 15.39 14.24 8.06
N ALA A 165 14.55 14.28 9.11
CA ALA A 165 13.42 15.20 9.16
C ALA A 165 13.82 16.69 9.11
N HIS A 166 15.03 17.05 9.52
CA HIS A 166 15.50 18.44 9.52
C HIS A 166 15.96 18.94 8.13
N GLU A 167 16.20 18.02 7.19
CA GLU A 167 16.55 18.34 5.80
C GLU A 167 15.31 18.59 4.94
N LEU A 168 14.11 18.27 5.44
CA LEU A 168 12.87 18.49 4.72
C LEU A 168 12.53 19.99 4.67
N ALA A 169 12.10 20.44 3.50
CA ALA A 169 11.61 21.81 3.32
C ALA A 169 10.41 22.06 4.26
N GLN A 170 10.42 23.20 4.95
CA GLN A 170 9.25 23.63 5.68
C GLN A 170 8.24 24.24 4.72
N THR A 171 7.11 23.55 4.56
CA THR A 171 6.00 24.00 3.72
C THR A 171 4.85 24.49 4.58
N SER A 172 4.24 25.61 4.20
CA SER A 172 3.02 26.09 4.87
C SER A 172 1.84 25.15 4.59
N GLU A 173 0.80 25.14 5.42
CA GLU A 173 -0.46 24.44 5.11
C GLU A 173 -1.15 24.97 3.83
N ARG A 174 -0.68 26.11 3.32
CA ARG A 174 -1.16 26.77 2.11
C ARG A 174 -0.21 26.60 0.94
N TRP A 175 0.76 25.69 1.01
CA TRP A 175 1.78 25.50 -0.02
C TRP A 175 1.17 25.42 -1.43
N TYR A 176 0.05 24.71 -1.61
CA TYR A 176 -0.63 24.57 -2.91
C TYR A 176 -1.22 25.86 -3.48
N LYS A 177 -1.26 26.95 -2.71
CA LYS A 177 -1.64 28.30 -3.15
C LYS A 177 -0.45 29.23 -3.35
N GLU A 178 0.71 28.87 -2.77
CA GLU A 178 1.91 29.71 -2.69
C GLU A 178 3.05 29.17 -3.58
N TYR A 179 2.88 27.96 -4.13
CA TYR A 179 3.79 27.27 -5.05
C TYR A 179 3.68 27.77 -6.49
#